data_AF-A0A3M3HMX8-F1
#
_entry.id   AF-A0A3M3HMX8-F1
#
_cell.length_a   1.000
_cell.length_b   1.000
_cell.length_c   1.000
_cell.angle_alpha   90.00
_cell.angle_beta   90.00
_cell.angle_gamma   90.00
#
_symmetry.space_group_name_H-M   'P 1'
#
loop_
_entity.id
_entity.type
_entity.pdbx_description
1 polymer ?
#
loop_
_entity_poly.entity_id
_entity_poly.type
_entity_poly.pdbx_seq_one_letter_code
_entity_poly.pdbx_strand_id
1 'polypeptide(L)'
;MLDYAPLSYGPDKTRPYYAVIDNAIRSAAARGVSIKLMVSDWNTGMPEVAYLKSLALVPNVQVRIVTLPVAAEGFIPYARVIHSKTMDIDDQVAWVGTSNWLGGYLDNSRNLEVVMHDSTMAKRIGVLHEQLWDGPYAKPIDINRDYPEPHPGRP
;
A
#
# COMPACT_ATOMS: atom_id res chain seq x y z
N MET A 1 -4.98 -3.00 -6.18
CA MET A 1 -3.54 -2.64 -6.07
C MET A 1 -3.03 -3.06 -4.72
N LEU A 2 -2.02 -2.44 -4.09
CA LEU A 2 -1.97 -2.41 -2.62
C LEU A 2 -2.53 -1.07 -2.16
N ASP A 3 -3.64 -1.11 -1.42
CA ASP A 3 -4.28 0.02 -0.75
C ASP A 3 -4.06 -0.05 0.75
N TYR A 4 -3.90 1.11 1.38
CA TYR A 4 -3.83 1.26 2.82
C TYR A 4 -4.81 2.31 3.31
N ALA A 5 -5.62 1.94 4.29
CA ALA A 5 -6.20 2.87 5.25
C ALA A 5 -6.69 2.11 6.49
N PRO A 6 -6.66 2.73 7.68
CA PRO A 6 -7.29 2.17 8.88
C PRO A 6 -8.82 2.35 8.85
N LEU A 7 -9.44 1.94 7.75
CA LEU A 7 -10.86 2.08 7.50
C LEU A 7 -11.41 0.77 6.96
N SER A 8 -12.58 0.39 7.42
CA SER A 8 -13.37 -0.70 6.84
C SER A 8 -14.45 -0.17 5.90
N TYR A 9 -15.17 -1.08 5.25
CA TYR A 9 -16.41 -0.79 4.54
C TYR A 9 -17.59 -1.13 5.44
N GLY A 10 -18.39 -0.12 5.78
CA GLY A 10 -19.61 -0.29 6.57
C GLY A 10 -20.89 -0.10 5.75
N PRO A 11 -22.06 -0.32 6.38
CA PRO A 11 -23.36 -0.01 5.79
C PRO A 11 -23.45 1.44 5.31
N ASP A 12 -24.30 1.70 4.32
CA ASP A 12 -24.57 3.04 3.79
C ASP A 12 -23.32 3.83 3.38
N LYS A 13 -22.30 3.11 2.86
CA LYS A 13 -21.01 3.67 2.43
C LYS A 13 -20.21 4.34 3.57
N THR A 14 -20.51 4.00 4.82
CA THR A 14 -19.70 4.45 5.96
C THR A 14 -18.29 3.84 5.90
N ARG A 15 -17.31 4.57 6.43
CA ARG A 15 -15.91 4.13 6.54
C ARG A 15 -15.50 4.08 8.03
N PRO A 16 -15.96 3.08 8.80
CA PRO A 16 -15.62 2.98 10.22
C PRO A 16 -14.13 2.69 10.41
N TYR A 17 -13.56 3.18 11.52
CA TYR A 17 -12.15 2.99 11.83
C TYR A 17 -11.81 1.51 12.07
N TYR A 18 -10.74 1.03 11.43
CA TYR A 18 -10.24 -0.33 11.53
C TYR A 18 -8.76 -0.31 11.93
N ALA A 19 -8.50 -0.42 13.23
CA ALA A 19 -7.21 -0.10 13.81
C ALA A 19 -6.13 -1.16 13.60
N VAL A 20 -6.48 -2.39 13.22
CA VAL A 20 -5.61 -3.58 13.36
C VAL A 20 -4.26 -3.38 12.66
N ILE A 21 -4.28 -2.99 11.38
CA ILE A 21 -3.07 -2.86 10.56
C ILE A 21 -2.30 -1.58 10.93
N ASP A 22 -2.99 -0.45 11.10
CA ASP A 22 -2.35 0.83 11.46
C ASP A 22 -1.68 0.76 12.84
N ASN A 23 -2.33 0.14 13.83
CA ASN A 23 -1.74 -0.11 15.14
C ASN A 23 -0.49 -1.00 15.01
N ALA A 24 -0.52 -2.03 14.17
CA ALA A 24 0.63 -2.91 13.98
C ALA A 24 1.83 -2.17 13.37
N ILE A 25 1.61 -1.39 12.31
CA ILE A 25 2.65 -0.58 11.66
C ILE A 25 3.21 0.45 12.64
N ARG A 26 2.36 1.25 13.28
CA ARG A 26 2.80 2.28 14.24
C ARG A 26 3.52 1.69 15.44
N SER A 27 3.06 0.55 15.96
CA SER A 27 3.71 -0.13 17.07
C SER A 27 5.07 -0.70 16.67
N ALA A 28 5.22 -1.23 15.46
CA ALA A 28 6.52 -1.67 14.94
C ALA A 28 7.49 -0.50 14.80
N ALA A 29 7.04 0.59 14.20
CA ALA A 29 7.83 1.82 14.06
C ALA A 29 8.29 2.38 15.43
N ALA A 30 7.41 2.37 16.43
CA ALA A 30 7.72 2.80 17.80
C ALA A 30 8.76 1.90 18.51
N ARG A 31 8.90 0.64 18.08
CA ARG A 31 9.98 -0.27 18.54
C ARG A 31 11.29 -0.08 17.76
N GLY A 32 11.35 0.85 16.82
CA GLY A 32 12.53 1.13 16.01
C GLY A 32 12.60 0.35 14.69
N VAL A 33 11.54 -0.38 14.31
CA VAL A 33 11.50 -1.09 13.02
C VAL A 33 11.45 -0.08 11.87
N SER A 34 12.30 -0.24 10.86
CA SER A 34 12.25 0.55 9.63
C SER A 34 11.19 -0.01 8.69
N ILE A 35 10.30 0.86 8.20
CA ILE A 35 9.15 0.46 7.38
C ILE A 35 9.17 1.26 6.08
N LYS A 36 9.15 0.54 4.95
CA LYS A 36 8.95 1.10 3.61
C LYS A 36 7.62 0.61 3.08
N LEU A 37 6.66 1.51 2.89
CA LEU A 37 5.34 1.22 2.35
C LEU A 37 5.19 1.82 0.96
N MET A 38 4.85 0.99 -0.04
CA MET A 38 4.39 1.46 -1.34
C MET A 38 2.90 1.22 -1.50
N VAL A 39 2.19 2.24 -1.96
CA VAL A 39 0.81 2.11 -2.42
C VAL A 39 0.70 2.64 -3.83
N SER A 40 -0.33 2.23 -4.56
CA SER A 40 -0.61 2.81 -5.87
C SER A 40 -1.19 4.21 -5.74
N ASP A 41 -1.07 5.01 -6.79
CA ASP A 41 -1.67 6.33 -6.91
C ASP A 41 -3.20 6.33 -6.81
N TRP A 42 -3.90 5.21 -7.05
CA TRP A 42 -5.34 5.18 -6.79
C TRP A 42 -5.73 5.21 -5.29
N ASN A 43 -4.77 5.18 -4.36
CA ASN A 43 -5.01 5.24 -2.90
C ASN A 43 -4.85 6.69 -2.40
N THR A 44 -4.70 7.65 -3.32
CA THR A 44 -4.59 9.08 -2.99
C THR A 44 -5.93 9.80 -2.91
N GLY A 45 -7.05 9.09 -3.04
CA GLY A 45 -8.39 9.64 -2.83
C GLY A 45 -8.70 9.91 -1.36
N MET A 46 -9.63 10.83 -1.09
CA MET A 46 -10.10 11.09 0.27
C MET A 46 -11.11 10.01 0.69
N PRO A 47 -11.09 9.55 1.97
CA PRO A 47 -10.28 10.03 3.09
C PRO A 47 -8.92 9.33 3.25
N GLU A 48 -8.58 8.36 2.40
CA GLU A 48 -7.45 7.43 2.59
C GLU A 48 -6.09 8.13 2.55
N VAL A 49 -5.93 9.12 1.66
CA VAL A 49 -4.70 9.92 1.57
C VAL A 49 -4.37 10.66 2.85
N ALA A 50 -5.37 11.06 3.65
CA ALA A 50 -5.13 11.71 4.94
C ALA A 50 -4.43 10.74 5.92
N TYR A 51 -4.77 9.45 5.87
CA TYR A 51 -4.13 8.42 6.69
C TYR A 51 -2.72 8.07 6.18
N LEU A 52 -2.51 8.04 4.86
CA LEU A 52 -1.16 7.89 4.30
C LEU A 52 -0.24 9.04 4.74
N LYS A 53 -0.73 10.29 4.68
CA LYS A 53 0.01 11.47 5.17
C LYS A 53 0.29 11.38 6.66
N SER A 54 -0.70 10.98 7.47
CA SER A 54 -0.52 10.76 8.92
C SER A 54 0.54 9.69 9.19
N LEU A 55 0.55 8.61 8.42
CA LEU A 55 1.49 7.51 8.59
C LEU A 55 2.92 7.93 8.20
N ALA A 56 3.07 8.73 7.14
CA ALA A 56 4.36 9.24 6.69
C ALA A 56 5.05 10.20 7.68
N LEU A 57 4.31 10.71 8.67
CA LEU A 57 4.86 11.52 9.77
C LEU A 57 5.39 10.67 10.94
N VAL A 58 5.16 9.36 10.94
CA VAL A 58 5.62 8.47 12.00
C VAL A 58 7.13 8.20 11.82
N PRO A 59 7.96 8.36 12.87
CA PRO A 59 9.37 8.01 12.80
C PRO A 59 9.59 6.59 12.28
N ASN A 60 10.64 6.38 11.48
CA ASN A 60 10.98 5.10 10.85
C ASN A 60 10.02 4.60 9.76
N VAL A 61 8.96 5.34 9.42
CA VAL A 61 8.04 4.98 8.32
C VAL A 61 8.29 5.87 7.11
N GLN A 62 8.46 5.23 5.95
CA GLN A 62 8.54 5.90 4.65
C GLN A 62 7.40 5.41 3.77
N VAL A 63 6.64 6.34 3.20
CA VAL A 63 5.54 6.03 2.28
C VAL A 63 5.88 6.57 0.89
N ARG A 64 5.82 5.72 -0.12
CA ARG A 64 5.91 6.11 -1.53
C ARG A 64 4.62 5.79 -2.28
N ILE A 65 4.21 6.72 -3.12
CA ILE A 65 3.11 6.55 -4.06
C ILE A 65 3.69 6.11 -5.39
N VAL A 66 3.17 5.03 -5.94
CA VAL A 66 3.58 4.49 -7.24
C VAL A 66 2.58 4.91 -8.30
N THR A 67 3.05 5.69 -9.27
CA THR A 67 2.27 6.14 -10.43
C THR A 67 2.90 5.58 -11.70
N LEU A 68 2.17 4.72 -12.42
CA LEU A 68 2.62 4.27 -13.73
C LEU A 68 2.15 5.24 -14.81
N PRO A 69 2.97 5.55 -15.83
CA PRO A 69 2.55 6.45 -16.89
C PRO A 69 1.42 5.83 -17.71
N VAL A 70 0.58 6.70 -18.26
CA VAL A 70 -0.40 6.35 -19.29
C VAL A 70 0.30 5.61 -20.43
N ALA A 71 -0.39 4.64 -21.04
CA ALA A 71 0.16 3.90 -22.18
C ALA A 71 0.39 4.85 -23.36
N ALA A 72 1.32 4.50 -24.26
CA ALA A 72 1.59 5.33 -25.43
C ALA A 72 0.36 5.45 -26.35
N GLU A 73 -0.49 4.43 -26.34
CA GLU A 73 -1.74 4.31 -27.08
C GLU A 73 -2.91 5.08 -26.43
N GLY A 74 -2.71 5.63 -25.23
CA GLY A 74 -3.68 6.43 -24.50
C GLY A 74 -4.18 5.80 -23.21
N PHE A 75 -5.26 6.38 -22.67
CA PHE A 75 -5.87 5.93 -21.42
C PHE A 75 -6.52 4.54 -21.58
N ILE A 76 -6.21 3.64 -20.66
CA ILE A 76 -6.80 2.30 -20.60
C ILE A 76 -7.54 2.19 -19.26
N PRO A 77 -8.88 2.05 -19.26
CA PRO A 77 -9.66 1.90 -18.04
C PRO A 77 -9.16 0.75 -17.17
N TYR A 78 -9.00 1.02 -15.88
CA TYR A 78 -8.61 0.09 -14.82
C TYR A 78 -7.26 -0.60 -15.04
N ALA A 79 -6.38 -0.02 -15.86
CA ALA A 79 -5.04 -0.53 -16.12
C ALA A 79 -3.96 0.46 -15.62
N ARG A 80 -2.69 0.12 -15.90
CA ARG A 80 -1.53 0.95 -15.53
C ARG A 80 -1.46 1.21 -14.02
N VAL A 81 -1.63 0.15 -13.24
CA VAL A 81 -1.59 0.18 -11.78
C VAL A 81 -0.71 -0.94 -11.24
N ILE A 82 0.01 -0.71 -10.14
CA ILE A 82 0.66 -1.81 -9.44
C ILE A 82 -0.40 -2.67 -8.74
N HIS A 83 -0.30 -4.00 -8.85
CA HIS A 83 -1.28 -4.91 -8.26
C HIS A 83 -0.69 -6.01 -7.37
N SER A 84 0.61 -5.95 -7.12
CA SER A 84 1.30 -6.82 -6.18
C SER A 84 0.94 -6.42 -4.75
N LYS A 85 0.64 -7.41 -3.90
CA LYS A 85 0.66 -7.25 -2.44
C LYS A 85 1.68 -8.25 -1.92
N THR A 86 2.82 -7.72 -1.56
CA THR A 86 3.98 -8.50 -1.15
C THR A 86 4.69 -7.77 -0.04
N MET A 87 5.31 -8.51 0.87
CA MET A 87 6.11 -7.97 1.97
C MET A 87 7.30 -8.89 2.17
N ASP A 88 8.44 -8.25 2.38
CA ASP A 88 9.64 -8.88 2.92
C ASP A 88 9.81 -8.42 4.38
N ILE A 89 10.27 -9.33 5.24
CA ILE A 89 10.65 -9.04 6.61
C ILE A 89 12.05 -9.61 6.83
N ASP A 90 13.02 -8.70 7.03
CA ASP A 90 14.40 -8.97 7.41
C ASP A 90 15.11 -10.03 6.54
N ASP A 91 14.79 -10.12 5.24
CA ASP A 91 15.28 -11.17 4.33
C ASP A 91 14.98 -12.62 4.82
N GLN A 92 14.01 -12.80 5.71
CA GLN A 92 13.70 -14.08 6.35
C GLN A 92 12.28 -14.57 6.08
N VAL A 93 11.31 -13.65 6.03
CA VAL A 93 9.90 -13.98 5.82
C VAL A 93 9.39 -13.27 4.58
N ALA A 94 8.88 -14.06 3.65
CA ALA A 94 8.16 -13.58 2.48
C ALA A 94 6.65 -13.68 2.73
N TRP A 95 5.92 -12.64 2.38
CA TRP A 95 4.47 -12.66 2.31
C TRP A 95 4.01 -12.29 0.90
N VAL A 96 3.10 -13.08 0.36
CA VAL A 96 2.39 -12.82 -0.90
C VAL A 96 0.91 -12.99 -0.65
N GLY A 97 0.14 -11.99 -1.04
CA GLY A 97 -1.25 -11.89 -0.64
C GLY A 97 -2.21 -11.42 -1.72
N THR A 98 -3.50 -11.63 -1.46
CA THR A 98 -4.58 -11.01 -2.25
C THR A 98 -5.22 -9.83 -1.53
N SER A 99 -5.01 -9.68 -0.23
CA SER A 99 -5.59 -8.60 0.57
C SER A 99 -4.93 -7.24 0.36
N ASN A 100 -5.76 -6.22 0.25
CA ASN A 100 -5.35 -4.86 0.59
C ASN A 100 -5.27 -4.69 2.12
N TRP A 101 -4.62 -3.62 2.58
CA TRP A 101 -4.53 -3.27 3.99
C TRP A 101 -5.61 -2.29 4.41
N LEU A 102 -6.84 -2.78 4.31
CA LEU A 102 -8.08 -2.12 4.67
C LEU A 102 -8.93 -3.08 5.51
N GLY A 103 -9.79 -2.55 6.37
CA GLY A 103 -10.83 -3.36 7.00
C GLY A 103 -11.75 -3.97 5.93
N GLY A 104 -12.26 -5.17 6.17
CA GLY A 104 -13.03 -5.93 5.19
C GLY A 104 -12.21 -7.00 4.46
N TYR A 105 -10.91 -6.77 4.21
CA TYR A 105 -10.07 -7.72 3.46
C TYR A 105 -9.61 -8.91 4.33
N LEU A 106 -9.35 -8.67 5.61
CA LEU A 106 -8.87 -9.72 6.53
C LEU A 106 -9.99 -10.40 7.33
N ASP A 107 -11.20 -9.85 7.31
CA ASP A 107 -12.31 -10.27 8.19
C ASP A 107 -13.62 -10.56 7.45
N ASN A 108 -13.91 -9.85 6.34
CA ASN A 108 -15.20 -9.95 5.63
C ASN A 108 -15.07 -10.38 4.16
N SER A 109 -13.86 -10.72 3.70
CA SER A 109 -13.58 -11.12 2.32
C SER A 109 -12.90 -12.49 2.28
N ARG A 110 -13.01 -13.16 1.14
CA ARG A 110 -12.25 -14.39 0.87
C ARG A 110 -10.93 -14.02 0.20
N ASN A 111 -9.88 -13.93 1.00
CA ASN A 111 -8.51 -13.70 0.54
C ASN A 111 -7.61 -14.89 0.87
N LEU A 112 -6.46 -14.95 0.18
CA LEU A 112 -5.42 -15.92 0.43
C LEU A 112 -4.12 -15.18 0.74
N GLU A 113 -3.50 -15.59 1.83
CA GLU A 113 -2.23 -15.07 2.32
C GLU A 113 -1.25 -16.22 2.46
N VAL A 114 -0.11 -16.13 1.77
CA VAL A 114 0.96 -17.14 1.86
C VAL A 114 2.15 -16.51 2.58
N VAL A 115 2.39 -16.97 3.80
CA VAL A 115 3.54 -16.58 4.63
C VAL A 115 4.58 -17.69 4.54
N MET A 116 5.76 -17.36 4.03
CA MET A 116 6.86 -18.28 3.80
C MET A 116 8.04 -17.88 4.68
N HIS A 117 8.46 -18.77 5.56
CA HIS A 117 9.70 -18.66 6.32
C HIS A 117 10.85 -19.16 5.43
N ASP A 118 11.11 -18.43 4.35
CA ASP A 118 12.06 -18.79 3.30
C ASP A 118 12.88 -17.56 2.90
N SER A 119 14.16 -17.56 3.27
CA SER A 119 15.06 -16.44 3.02
C SER A 119 15.36 -16.20 1.54
N THR A 120 15.27 -17.23 0.70
CA THR A 120 15.49 -17.08 -0.75
C THR A 120 14.30 -16.34 -1.37
N MET A 121 13.08 -16.70 -0.97
CA MET A 121 11.88 -16.01 -1.43
C MET A 121 11.76 -14.60 -0.85
N ALA A 122 12.10 -14.41 0.42
CA ALA A 122 12.10 -13.11 1.12
C ALA A 122 12.98 -12.11 0.36
N LYS A 123 14.25 -12.46 0.12
CA LYS A 123 15.18 -11.66 -0.70
C LYS A 123 14.68 -11.38 -2.10
N ARG A 124 14.02 -12.35 -2.75
CA ARG A 124 13.45 -12.15 -4.10
C ARG A 124 12.34 -11.10 -4.09
N ILE A 125 11.48 -11.12 -3.08
CA ILE A 125 10.45 -10.10 -2.87
C ILE A 125 11.09 -8.75 -2.52
N GLY A 126 12.11 -8.74 -1.66
CA GLY A 126 12.90 -7.56 -1.32
C GLY A 126 13.48 -6.87 -2.56
N VAL A 127 14.15 -7.62 -3.44
CA VAL A 127 14.69 -7.10 -4.71
C VAL A 127 13.59 -6.55 -5.62
N LEU A 128 12.45 -7.25 -5.74
CA LEU A 128 11.30 -6.76 -6.52
C LEU A 128 10.77 -5.44 -5.95
N HIS A 129 10.66 -5.35 -4.62
CA HIS A 129 10.23 -4.14 -3.93
C HIS A 129 11.21 -3.00 -4.16
N GLU A 130 12.52 -3.23 -3.99
CA GLU A 130 13.57 -2.23 -4.20
C GLU A 130 13.63 -1.71 -5.64
N GLN A 131 13.50 -2.59 -6.64
CA GLN A 131 13.48 -2.20 -8.05
C GLN A 131 12.43 -1.11 -8.34
N LEU A 132 11.23 -1.27 -7.78
CA LEU A 132 10.16 -0.30 -7.94
C LEU A 132 10.33 0.91 -7.00
N TRP A 133 10.74 0.66 -5.76
CA TRP A 133 10.98 1.68 -4.74
C TRP A 133 11.97 2.73 -5.22
N ASP A 134 13.13 2.31 -5.75
CA ASP A 134 14.17 3.21 -6.28
C ASP A 134 13.93 3.63 -7.73
N GLY A 135 12.90 3.07 -8.36
CA GLY A 135 12.50 3.38 -9.72
C GLY A 135 11.89 4.79 -9.88
N PRO A 136 11.75 5.26 -11.13
CA PRO A 136 11.22 6.59 -11.41
C PRO A 136 9.74 6.75 -11.06
N TYR A 137 9.01 5.65 -10.89
CA TYR A 137 7.56 5.62 -10.69
C TYR A 137 7.13 5.75 -9.23
N ALA A 138 8.02 5.47 -8.27
CA ALA A 138 7.73 5.58 -6.85
C ALA A 138 8.24 6.92 -6.30
N LYS A 139 7.33 7.78 -5.84
CA LYS A 139 7.65 9.09 -5.26
C LYS A 139 7.28 9.13 -3.79
N PRO A 140 8.10 9.70 -2.89
CA PRO A 140 7.69 9.99 -1.53
C PRO A 140 6.36 10.75 -1.52
N ILE A 141 5.46 10.40 -0.60
CA ILE A 141 4.22 11.16 -0.43
C ILE A 141 4.56 12.60 -0.02
N ASP A 142 3.89 13.57 -0.65
CA ASP A 142 3.97 14.97 -0.27
C ASP A 142 2.81 15.27 0.69
N ILE A 143 3.14 15.51 1.96
CA ILE A 143 2.14 15.78 3.00
C ILE A 143 1.35 17.06 2.75
N ASN A 144 1.92 18.02 2.02
CA ASN A 144 1.31 19.33 1.73
C ASN A 144 0.54 19.34 0.40
N ARG A 145 0.79 18.37 -0.47
CA ARG A 145 0.10 18.26 -1.76
C ARG A 145 -1.36 17.90 -1.58
N ASP A 146 -2.24 18.63 -2.24
CA ASP A 146 -3.61 18.17 -2.47
C ASP A 146 -3.61 17.18 -3.63
N TYR A 147 -4.01 15.93 -3.36
CA TYR A 147 -4.01 14.88 -4.37
C TYR A 147 -5.38 14.84 -5.04
N PRO A 148 -5.45 14.83 -6.38
CA PRO A 148 -6.73 14.71 -7.07
C PRO A 148 -7.36 13.34 -6.79
N GLU A 149 -8.70 13.31 -6.84
CA GLU A 149 -9.44 12.06 -6.72
C GLU A 149 -9.06 11.12 -7.89
N PRO A 150 -8.66 9.87 -7.62
CA PRO A 150 -8.34 8.93 -8.68
C PRO A 150 -9.54 8.59 -9.56
N HIS A 151 -9.33 8.51 -10.87
CA HIS A 151 -10.37 8.18 -11.86
C HIS A 151 -9.98 6.95 -12.69
N PRO A 152 -9.89 5.74 -12.10
CA PRO A 152 -9.37 4.57 -12.80
C PRO A 152 -10.23 4.15 -14.01
N GLY A 153 -11.49 4.55 -14.08
CA GLY A 153 -12.39 4.21 -15.19
C GLY A 153 -12.59 5.30 -16.24
N ARG A 154 -12.01 6.50 -16.09
CA ARG A 154 -12.24 7.65 -16.99
C ARG A 154 -10.94 8.40 -17.29
N PRO A 155 -10.76 8.94 -18.51
CA PRO A 155 -9.61 9.75 -18.87
C PRO A 155 -9.44 11.01 -18.00
#